data_AF-A0A9N9NZ58-F1
#
_entry.id   AF-A0A9N9NZ58-F1
#
_cell.length_a   1.000
_cell.length_b   1.000
_cell.length_c   1.000
_cell.angle_alpha   90.00
_cell.angle_beta   90.00
_cell.angle_gamma   90.00
#
_symmetry.space_group_name_H-M   'P 1'
#
loop_
_entity.id
_entity.type
_entity.pdbx_description
1 polymer ?
#
loop_
_entity_poly.entity_id
_entity_poly.type
_entity_poly.pdbx_seq_one_letter_code
_entity_poly.pdbx_strand_id
1 'polypeptide(L)'
;MTECTPASAPFRHYLIVRSGLIHGYCPLRLDYLKDVWERKAQIDVCLKGLDNSKDIEQEFLEEVNNQHKHGGDSAIAIYGITKNPKDANYMMVMEYAKQGSLRKLLDSKFGELDWFSK
;
A
#
# COMPACT_ATOMS: atom_id res chain seq x y z
N MET A 1 1.26 -16.59 -0.87
CA MET A 1 0.51 -15.56 -0.14
C MET A 1 1.26 -15.37 1.17
N THR A 2 1.91 -14.23 1.37
CA THR A 2 2.78 -14.02 2.52
C THR A 2 2.16 -12.90 3.35
N GLU A 3 1.69 -13.22 4.54
CA GLU A 3 1.17 -12.23 5.49
C GLU A 3 2.35 -11.45 6.08
N CYS A 4 2.35 -10.14 5.89
CA CYS A 4 3.24 -9.27 6.64
C CYS A 4 2.44 -8.66 7.79
N THR A 5 2.70 -9.10 9.02
CA THR A 5 2.26 -8.43 10.24
C THR A 5 3.15 -7.21 10.50
N PRO A 6 2.61 -5.98 10.55
CA PRO A 6 3.25 -4.91 11.29
C PRO A 6 2.84 -5.01 12.76
N ALA A 7 3.82 -4.98 13.64
CA ALA A 7 3.61 -4.86 15.08
C ALA A 7 2.70 -3.66 15.41
N SER A 8 1.76 -3.88 16.34
CA SER A 8 1.03 -2.91 17.17
C SER A 8 -0.26 -2.24 16.67
N ALA A 9 -1.07 -2.83 15.78
CA ALA A 9 -2.46 -2.39 15.58
C ALA A 9 -3.43 -3.59 15.59
N PRO A 10 -4.44 -3.67 16.50
CA PRO A 10 -5.21 -4.90 16.69
C PRO A 10 -6.26 -5.20 15.58
N PHE A 11 -6.42 -4.33 14.57
CA PHE A 11 -7.59 -4.34 13.69
C PHE A 11 -7.29 -4.10 12.19
N ARG A 12 -6.08 -4.45 11.72
CA ARG A 12 -5.65 -4.12 10.36
C ARG A 12 -4.98 -5.33 9.69
N HIS A 13 -5.70 -5.97 8.78
CA HIS A 13 -5.17 -7.04 7.94
C HIS A 13 -4.40 -6.45 6.75
N TYR A 14 -3.15 -6.89 6.57
CA TYR A 14 -2.30 -6.51 5.43
C TYR A 14 -1.99 -7.74 4.57
N LEU A 15 -2.22 -7.64 3.28
CA LEU A 15 -1.99 -8.70 2.30
C LEU A 15 -1.06 -8.20 1.20
N ILE A 16 0.04 -8.91 0.94
CA ILE A 16 0.94 -8.60 -0.18
C ILE A 16 0.50 -9.41 -1.38
N VAL A 17 0.24 -8.73 -2.50
CA VAL A 17 -0.19 -9.35 -3.75
C VAL A 17 0.49 -8.69 -4.93
N ARG A 18 0.62 -9.41 -6.05
CA ARG A 18 0.97 -8.77 -7.31
C ARG A 18 -0.23 -8.04 -7.89
N SER A 19 -0.01 -6.85 -8.45
CA SER A 19 -1.08 -6.03 -9.04
C SER A 19 -1.91 -6.81 -10.07
N GLY A 20 -1.28 -7.65 -10.88
CA GLY A 20 -1.97 -8.48 -11.88
C GLY A 20 -2.81 -9.64 -11.32
N LEU A 21 -2.76 -9.90 -10.01
CA LEU A 21 -3.61 -10.89 -9.33
C LEU A 21 -4.84 -10.25 -8.68
N ILE A 22 -4.92 -8.91 -8.66
CA ILE A 22 -6.09 -8.20 -8.17
C ILE A 22 -7.11 -8.15 -9.31
N HIS A 23 -8.23 -8.85 -9.14
CA HIS A 23 -9.28 -8.91 -10.15
C HIS A 23 -9.84 -7.51 -10.46
N GLY A 24 -9.82 -7.11 -11.73
CA GLY A 24 -10.28 -5.79 -12.19
C GLY A 24 -9.32 -4.63 -11.95
N TYR A 25 -8.12 -4.87 -11.40
CA TYR A 25 -7.11 -3.83 -11.20
C TYR A 25 -5.98 -3.96 -12.23
N CYS A 26 -5.91 -2.98 -13.12
CA CYS A 26 -4.80 -2.82 -14.06
C CYS A 26 -4.00 -1.58 -13.64
N PRO A 27 -2.73 -1.70 -13.25
CA PRO A 27 -1.92 -0.53 -12.93
C PRO A 27 -1.70 0.27 -14.22
N LEU A 28 -2.17 1.51 -14.22
CA LEU A 28 -2.00 2.45 -15.32
C LEU A 28 -1.03 3.55 -14.91
N ARG A 29 -0.26 4.04 -15.88
CA ARG A 29 0.59 5.22 -15.75
C ARG A 29 0.15 6.22 -16.81
N LEU A 30 -0.07 7.47 -16.40
CA LEU A 30 -0.32 8.54 -17.35
C LEU A 30 1.01 9.01 -17.94
N ASP A 31 1.14 8.96 -19.26
CA ASP A 31 2.19 9.66 -20.01
C ASP A 31 1.68 11.06 -20.36
N TYR A 32 2.09 12.05 -19.56
CA TYR A 32 1.65 13.45 -19.72
C TYR A 32 2.06 14.08 -21.06
N LEU A 33 3.10 13.57 -21.72
CA LEU A 33 3.56 14.12 -23.00
C LEU A 33 2.73 13.63 -24.17
N LYS A 34 2.12 12.45 -24.03
CA LYS A 34 1.32 11.80 -25.07
C LYS A 34 -0.17 11.81 -24.77
N ASP A 35 -0.56 12.15 -23.54
CA ASP A 35 -1.93 12.05 -23.03
C ASP A 35 -2.52 10.63 -23.18
N VAL A 36 -1.68 9.62 -22.97
CA VAL A 36 -2.05 8.19 -23.09
C VAL A 36 -1.83 7.48 -21.76
N TRP A 37 -2.75 6.58 -21.42
CA TRP A 37 -2.61 5.65 -20.32
C TRP A 37 -1.82 4.42 -20.75
N GLU A 38 -0.61 4.26 -20.24
CA GLU A 38 0.21 3.09 -20.48
C GLU A 38 -0.02 2.05 -19.38
N ARG A 39 -0.06 0.77 -19.76
CA ARG A 39 -0.09 -0.32 -18.78
C ARG A 39 1.27 -0.42 -18.10
N LYS A 40 1.28 -0.25 -16.77
CA LYS A 40 2.47 -0.48 -15.97
C LYS A 40 2.75 -1.97 -15.91
N ALA A 41 4.03 -2.34 -15.81
CA ALA A 41 4.42 -3.70 -15.51
C ALA A 41 3.79 -4.16 -14.18
N GLN A 42 3.65 -5.48 -13.99
CA GLN A 42 3.19 -6.01 -12.71
C GLN A 42 4.13 -5.53 -11.59
N ILE A 43 3.54 -4.89 -10.59
CA ILE A 43 4.23 -4.41 -9.40
C ILE A 43 3.70 -5.17 -8.20
N ASP A 44 4.57 -5.39 -7.21
CA ASP A 44 4.12 -5.87 -5.92
C ASP A 44 3.42 -4.73 -5.18
N VAL A 45 2.21 -5.00 -4.68
CA VAL A 45 1.40 -4.04 -3.95
C VAL A 45 0.98 -4.62 -2.60
N CYS A 46 0.71 -3.74 -1.65
CA CYS A 46 0.13 -4.08 -0.38
C CYS A 46 -1.36 -3.73 -0.41
N LEU A 47 -2.20 -4.65 0.05
CA LEU A 47 -3.61 -4.43 0.32
C LEU A 47 -3.79 -4.27 1.81
N LYS A 48 -4.37 -3.14 2.20
CA LYS A 48 -4.72 -2.86 3.59
C LYS A 48 -6.24 -2.90 3.73
N GLY A 49 -6.73 -3.90 4.46
CA GLY A 49 -8.13 -3.99 4.84
C GLY A 49 -8.39 -3.30 6.18
N LEU A 50 -9.55 -2.67 6.30
CA LEU A 50 -10.15 -2.34 7.59
C LEU A 50 -11.36 -3.24 7.78
N ASP A 51 -11.42 -3.88 8.95
CA ASP A 51 -12.60 -4.63 9.37
C ASP A 51 -13.80 -3.66 9.44
N ASN A 52 -15.01 -4.16 9.13
CA ASN A 52 -16.26 -3.39 9.09
C ASN A 52 -16.41 -2.32 7.98
N SER A 53 -15.50 -2.24 7.01
CA SER A 53 -15.62 -1.29 5.88
C SER A 53 -16.82 -1.53 4.92
N LYS A 54 -17.72 -2.48 5.20
CA LYS A 54 -18.96 -2.67 4.43
C LYS A 54 -19.80 -1.41 4.39
N ASP A 55 -19.88 -0.74 5.54
CA ASP A 55 -20.33 0.64 5.66
C ASP A 55 -19.06 1.48 5.57
N ILE A 56 -18.95 2.35 4.56
CA ILE A 56 -17.75 3.17 4.38
C ILE A 56 -17.63 4.09 5.60
N GLU A 57 -16.87 3.67 6.60
CA GLU A 57 -16.64 4.42 7.82
C GLU A 57 -15.88 5.70 7.48
N GLN A 58 -16.27 6.80 8.12
CA GLN A 58 -15.65 8.11 7.92
C GLN A 58 -14.13 8.05 8.18
N GLU A 59 -13.70 7.27 9.17
CA GLU A 59 -12.28 7.05 9.51
C GLU A 59 -11.47 6.50 8.33
N PHE A 60 -12.05 5.59 7.53
CA PHE A 60 -11.39 5.04 6.35
C PHE A 60 -11.17 6.12 5.28
N LEU A 61 -12.19 6.92 5.00
CA LEU A 61 -12.09 8.00 4.02
C LEU A 61 -11.12 9.09 4.48
N GLU A 62 -11.12 9.41 5.77
CA GLU A 62 -10.16 10.34 6.37
C GLU A 62 -8.73 9.83 6.25
N GLU A 63 -8.48 8.55 6.50
CA GLU A 63 -7.16 7.94 6.32
C GLU A 63 -6.71 7.97 4.85
N VAL A 64 -7.59 7.58 3.91
CA VAL A 64 -7.30 7.67 2.47
C VAL A 64 -6.98 9.10 2.07
N ASN A 65 -7.76 10.08 2.52
CA ASN A 65 -7.57 11.49 2.19
C ASN A 65 -6.27 12.03 2.77
N ASN A 66 -5.95 11.68 4.02
CA ASN A 66 -4.70 12.08 4.66
C ASN A 66 -3.49 11.51 3.94
N GLN A 67 -3.51 10.22 3.60
CA GLN A 67 -2.41 9.58 2.89
C GLN A 67 -2.29 10.09 1.44
N HIS A 68 -3.41 10.44 0.78
CA HIS A 68 -3.39 11.07 -0.54
C HIS A 68 -2.79 12.49 -0.50
N LYS A 69 -3.19 13.31 0.48
CA LYS A 69 -2.68 14.69 0.67
C LYS A 69 -1.20 14.74 1.01
N HIS A 70 -0.71 13.78 1.78
CA HIS A 70 0.69 13.71 2.21
C HIS A 70 1.50 12.68 1.42
N GLY A 71 0.92 12.14 0.34
CA GLY A 71 1.59 11.21 -0.56
C GLY A 71 2.64 11.93 -1.40
N GLY A 72 3.82 11.33 -1.56
CA GLY A 72 4.94 11.89 -2.30
C GLY A 72 6.16 10.97 -2.23
N ASP A 73 7.33 11.45 -2.68
CA ASP A 73 8.55 10.63 -2.79
C ASP A 73 9.02 9.99 -1.46
N SER A 74 8.61 10.55 -0.33
CA SER A 74 8.98 10.11 1.01
C SER A 74 7.88 9.31 1.74
N ALA A 75 6.72 9.10 1.13
CA ALA A 75 5.57 8.45 1.76
C ALA A 75 5.03 7.30 0.89
N ILE A 76 4.44 6.28 1.52
CA ILE A 76 3.87 5.14 0.80
C ILE A 76 2.73 5.62 -0.09
N ALA A 77 2.91 5.45 -1.41
CA ALA A 77 1.91 5.87 -2.38
C ALA A 77 0.64 5.02 -2.27
N ILE A 78 -0.52 5.67 -2.32
CA ILE A 78 -1.81 4.99 -2.56
C ILE A 78 -2.07 4.99 -4.05
N TYR A 79 -2.38 3.82 -4.59
CA TYR A 79 -2.79 3.67 -5.98
C TYR A 79 -4.31 3.68 -6.16
N GLY A 80 -5.07 3.30 -5.13
CA GLY A 80 -6.53 3.37 -5.18
C GLY A 80 -7.21 2.52 -4.13
N ILE A 81 -8.51 2.31 -4.31
CA ILE A 81 -9.36 1.49 -3.45
C ILE A 81 -9.89 0.33 -4.30
N THR A 82 -9.91 -0.86 -3.72
CA THR A 82 -10.54 -2.04 -4.32
C THR A 82 -11.53 -2.65 -3.34
N LYS A 83 -12.36 -3.58 -3.83
CA LYS A 83 -13.36 -4.28 -3.03
C LYS A 83 -13.09 -5.77 -3.08
N ASN A 84 -13.00 -6.41 -1.92
CA ASN A 84 -12.83 -7.86 -1.87
C ASN A 84 -14.17 -8.52 -2.25
N PRO A 85 -14.21 -9.40 -3.27
CA PRO A 85 -15.44 -10.05 -3.70
C PRO A 85 -16.01 -11.04 -2.67
N LYS A 86 -15.20 -11.51 -1.70
CA LYS A 86 -15.64 -12.52 -0.73
C LYS A 86 -16.45 -11.94 0.44
N ASP A 87 -15.98 -10.85 1.01
CA ASP A 87 -16.56 -10.24 2.20
C ASP A 87 -17.17 -8.85 1.92
N ALA A 88 -17.05 -8.34 0.69
CA ALA A 88 -17.51 -7.02 0.28
C ALA A 88 -16.85 -5.85 1.04
N ASN A 89 -15.75 -6.08 1.75
CA ASN A 89 -14.99 -5.05 2.43
C ASN A 89 -14.15 -4.23 1.42
N TYR A 90 -14.01 -2.93 1.67
CA TYR A 90 -13.10 -2.09 0.93
C TYR A 90 -11.67 -2.26 1.44
N MET A 91 -10.72 -2.21 0.51
CA MET A 91 -9.30 -2.32 0.80
C MET A 91 -8.56 -1.22 0.06
N MET A 92 -7.56 -0.63 0.70
CA MET A 92 -6.62 0.28 0.04
C MET A 92 -5.56 -0.51 -0.71
N VAL A 93 -5.28 -0.12 -1.95
CA VAL A 93 -4.15 -0.59 -2.74
C VAL A 93 -3.02 0.42 -2.59
N MET A 94 -1.91 0.00 -2.01
CA MET A 94 -0.77 0.86 -1.73
C MET A 94 0.56 0.23 -2.15
N GLU A 95 1.58 1.07 -2.27
CA GLU A 95 2.93 0.63 -2.61
C GLU A 95 3.47 -0.35 -1.57
N TYR A 96 4.13 -1.41 -2.05
CA TYR A 96 4.74 -2.39 -1.17
C TYR A 96 6.11 -1.93 -0.68
N ALA A 97 6.21 -1.65 0.62
CA ALA A 97 7.48 -1.38 1.30
C ALA A 97 8.30 -2.67 1.46
N LYS A 98 9.18 -2.96 0.50
CA LYS A 98 10.03 -4.17 0.50
C LYS A 98 10.88 -4.33 1.77
N GLN A 99 11.33 -3.23 2.36
CA GLN A 99 12.13 -3.23 3.59
C GLN A 99 11.27 -3.29 4.86
N GLY A 100 9.94 -3.27 4.73
CA GLY A 100 9.01 -3.27 5.85
C GLY A 100 8.96 -1.93 6.57
N SER A 101 8.66 -1.95 7.87
CA SER A 101 8.63 -0.74 8.69
C SER A 101 10.04 -0.25 9.01
N LEU A 102 10.20 1.06 9.19
CA LEU A 102 11.45 1.67 9.61
C LEU A 102 12.00 1.02 10.88
N ARG A 103 11.12 0.65 11.83
CA ARG A 103 11.51 -0.06 13.05
C ARG A 103 12.18 -1.39 12.74
N LYS A 104 11.59 -2.21 11.85
CA LYS A 104 12.18 -3.50 11.44
C LYS A 104 13.50 -3.31 10.69
N LEU A 105 13.60 -2.27 9.87
CA LEU A 105 14.84 -1.93 9.19
C LEU A 105 15.94 -1.55 10.18
N LEU A 106 15.63 -0.68 11.14
CA LEU A 106 16.56 -0.29 12.20
C LEU A 106 16.95 -1.50 13.04
N ASP A 107 16.00 -2.29 13.53
CA ASP A 107 16.28 -3.48 14.35
C ASP A 107 17.23 -4.47 13.66
N SER A 108 17.20 -4.55 12.31
CA SER A 108 18.07 -5.45 11.55
C SER A 108 19.41 -4.84 11.11
N LYS A 109 19.45 -3.53 10.83
CA LYS A 109 20.62 -2.89 10.23
C LYS A 109 21.32 -1.87 11.13
N PHE A 110 20.86 -1.67 12.37
CA PHE A 110 21.40 -0.64 13.24
C PHE A 110 22.93 -0.69 13.39
N GLY A 111 23.50 -1.90 13.48
CA GLY A 111 24.95 -2.09 13.60
C GLY A 111 25.77 -1.80 12.34
N GLU A 112 25.12 -1.66 11.18
CA GLU A 112 25.76 -1.36 9.88
C GLU A 112 25.66 0.14 9.53
N LEU A 113 24.87 0.91 10.28
CA LEU A 113 24.69 2.34 10.05
C LEU A 113 25.87 3.11 10.65
N ASP A 114 26.69 3.71 9.79
CA ASP A 114 27.74 4.65 10.20
C ASP A 114 27.37 6.08 9.77
N TRP A 115 27.68 7.07 10.62
CA TRP A 115 27.46 8.49 10.34
C TRP A 115 28.21 8.96 9.09
N PHE A 116 29.31 8.29 8.74
CA PHE A 116 30.12 8.62 7.57
C PHE A 116 29.74 7.82 6.32
N SER A 117 28.91 6.78 6.46
CA SER A 117 28.34 6.08 5.31
C SER A 117 27.14 6.86 4.75
N LYS A 118 27.29 7.38 3.52
CA LYS A 118 26.28 8.17 2.80
C LYS A 118 25.62 7.34 1.71
#